data_AF-A0A5B9WE64-F1
#
_entry.id   AF-A0A5B9WE64-F1
#
_cell.length_a   1.000
_cell.length_b   1.000
_cell.length_c   1.000
_cell.angle_alpha   90.00
_cell.angle_beta   90.00
_cell.angle_gamma   90.00
#
_symmetry.space_group_name_H-M   'P 1'
#
loop_
_entity.id
_entity.type
_entity.pdbx_description
1 polymer ?
#
loop_
_entity_poly.entity_id
_entity_poly.type
_entity_poly.pdbx_seq_one_letter_code
_entity_poly.pdbx_strand_id
1 'polypeptide(L)' 'MRDPARIDQVLAVVREVWMRDPDLRLGQLIVNAVQPREPCPEVYSIEDTTLLRKLSSLARRPGGIDS' A
#
# COMPACT_ATOMS: atom_id res chain seq x y z
N MET A 1 3.69 -14.00 15.22
CA MET A 1 2.49 -13.31 14.69
C MET A 1 2.56 -11.83 15.07
N ARG A 2 2.23 -10.90 14.16
CA ARG A 2 2.20 -9.46 14.48
C ARG A 2 0.82 -9.07 15.04
N ASP A 3 0.76 -8.05 15.88
CA ASP A 3 -0.50 -7.52 16.40
C ASP A 3 -1.39 -6.97 15.26
N PRO A 4 -2.64 -7.44 15.11
CA PRO A 4 -3.58 -6.89 14.14
C PRO A 4 -3.90 -5.40 14.35
N ALA A 5 -3.86 -4.87 15.57
CA ALA A 5 -4.20 -3.47 15.86
C ALA A 5 -3.27 -2.48 15.12
N ARG A 6 -2.06 -2.91 14.76
CA ARG A 6 -1.13 -2.10 13.95
C ARG A 6 -1.69 -1.76 12.57
N ILE A 7 -2.63 -2.55 12.03
CA ILE A 7 -3.20 -2.36 10.69
C ILE A 7 -3.99 -1.05 10.66
N ASP A 8 -4.90 -0.86 11.62
CA ASP A 8 -5.74 0.35 11.68
C ASP A 8 -4.91 1.61 11.90
N GLN A 9 -3.87 1.52 12.74
CA GLN A 9 -2.93 2.63 12.95
C GLN A 9 -2.21 3.03 11.65
N VAL A 10 -1.70 2.05 10.90
CA VAL A 10 -1.01 2.31 9.62
C VAL A 10 -1.99 2.92 8.61
N LEU A 11 -3.20 2.37 8.49
CA LEU A 11 -4.21 2.87 7.56
C LEU A 11 -4.65 4.30 7.91
N ALA A 12 -4.75 4.65 9.19
CA ALA A 12 -5.08 6.00 9.63
C ALA A 12 -4.02 7.03 9.19
N VAL A 13 -2.73 6.73 9.40
CA VAL A 13 -1.65 7.63 9.01
C VAL A 13 -1.53 7.74 7.48
N VAL A 14 -1.64 6.62 6.77
CA VAL A 14 -1.67 6.63 5.29
C VAL A 14 -2.80 7.52 4.80
N ARG A 15 -4.01 7.38 5.36
CA ARG A 15 -5.16 8.21 4.98
C ARG A 15 -4.90 9.70 5.25
N GLU A 16 -4.39 10.05 6.42
CA GLU A 16 -4.09 11.45 6.78
C GLU A 16 -3.11 12.08 5.79
N VAL A 17 -1.99 11.41 5.52
CA VAL A 17 -0.97 11.91 4.59
C VAL A 17 -1.53 12.02 3.18
N TRP A 18 -2.28 11.01 2.73
CA TRP A 18 -2.82 10.98 1.37
C TRP A 18 -3.87 12.06 1.14
N MET A 19 -4.69 12.39 2.14
CA MET A 19 -5.64 13.50 2.05
C MET A 19 -4.97 14.87 1.91
N ARG A 20 -3.70 15.01 2.29
CA ARG A 20 -2.93 16.25 2.09
C ARG A 20 -2.37 16.41 0.68
N ASP A 21 -2.23 15.30 -0.05
CA ASP A 21 -1.69 15.26 -1.41
C ASP A 21 -2.49 14.26 -2.26
N PRO A 22 -3.71 14.64 -2.69
CA PRO A 22 -4.63 13.73 -3.37
C PRO A 22 -4.22 13.38 -4.80
N ASP A 23 -3.25 14.09 -5.37
CA ASP A 23 -2.74 13.83 -6.73
C ASP A 23 -1.76 12.65 -6.76
N LEU A 24 -1.15 12.33 -5.62
CA LEU A 24 -0.34 11.12 -5.49
C LEU A 24 -1.23 9.87 -5.56
N ARG A 25 -0.74 8.83 -6.21
CA ARG A 25 -1.29 7.47 -6.08
C ARG A 25 -0.69 6.77 -4.87
N LEU A 26 -1.36 5.73 -4.35
CA LEU A 26 -0.88 5.04 -3.14
C LEU A 26 0.54 4.50 -3.31
N GLY A 27 0.86 3.95 -4.48
CA GLY A 27 2.19 3.44 -4.79
C GLY A 27 3.28 4.52 -4.69
N GLN A 28 3.00 5.72 -5.20
CA GLN A 28 3.91 6.87 -5.12
C GLN A 28 4.07 7.33 -3.67
N LEU A 29 2.98 7.45 -2.93
CA LEU A 29 3.01 7.83 -1.51
C LEU A 29 3.91 6.89 -0.70
N ILE A 30 3.76 5.57 -0.89
CA ILE A 30 4.56 4.58 -0.17
C ILE A 30 6.04 4.66 -0.58
N VAL A 31 6.35 4.74 -1.87
CA VAL A 31 7.76 4.84 -2.32
C VAL A 31 8.41 6.14 -1.85
N ASN A 32 7.68 7.26 -1.87
CA ASN A 32 8.14 8.55 -1.36
C ASN A 32 8.42 8.49 0.15
N ALA A 33 7.60 7.78 0.92
CA ALA A 33 7.80 7.60 2.36
C ALA A 33 8.96 6.65 2.69
N VAL A 34 9.13 5.57 1.91
CA VAL A 34 10.18 4.56 2.11
C VAL A 34 11.56 5.06 1.66
N GLN A 35 11.62 5.89 0.63
CA GLN A 35 12.86 6.36 -0.01
C GLN A 35 13.84 5.21 -0.27
N PRO A 36 13.44 4.21 -1.07
CA PRO A 36 14.26 3.03 -1.29
C PRO A 36 15.58 3.41 -1.94
N ARG A 37 16.66 2.71 -1.55
CA ARG A 37 18.00 2.92 -2.13
C ARG A 37 18.05 2.59 -3.62
N GLU A 38 17.24 1.64 -4.05
CA GLU A 38 17.09 1.23 -5.45
C GLU A 38 15.70 1.64 -5.96
N PRO A 39 15.59 2.11 -7.22
CA PRO A 39 14.29 2.44 -7.80
C PRO A 39 13.34 1.24 -7.83
N CYS A 40 12.06 1.48 -7.54
CA CYS A 40 11.00 0.47 -7.62
C CYS A 40 9.87 0.96 -8.53
N PRO A 41 10.08 1.02 -9.86
CA PRO A 41 9.12 1.60 -10.79
C PRO A 41 7.79 0.84 -10.84
N GLU A 42 7.77 -0.46 -10.56
CA GLU A 42 6.57 -1.29 -10.55
C GLU A 42 5.60 -0.91 -9.42
N VAL A 43 6.13 -0.43 -8.29
CA VAL A 43 5.33 0.08 -7.17
C VAL A 43 5.06 1.57 -7.33
N TYR A 44 6.06 2.36 -7.74
CA TYR A 44 5.89 3.81 -7.89
C TYR A 44 4.86 4.17 -8.98
N SER A 45 4.89 3.48 -10.12
CA SER A 45 4.06 3.83 -11.28
C SER A 45 2.71 3.12 -11.31
N ILE A 46 2.35 2.35 -10.28
CA ILE A 46 1.08 1.62 -10.28
C ILE A 46 -0.11 2.58 -10.15
N GLU A 47 -1.13 2.36 -10.98
CA GLU A 47 -2.41 3.06 -10.89
C GLU A 47 -3.27 2.49 -9.75
N ASP A 48 -3.98 3.34 -8.99
CA ASP A 48 -4.79 2.89 -7.85
C ASP A 48 -5.90 1.91 -8.28
N THR A 49 -6.50 2.11 -9.45
CA THR A 49 -7.49 1.19 -10.02
C THR A 49 -6.89 -0.20 -10.28
N THR A 50 -5.62 -0.26 -10.70
CA THR A 50 -4.89 -1.51 -10.92
C THR A 50 -4.46 -2.15 -9.61
N LEU A 51 -4.00 -1.34 -8.65
CA LEU A 51 -3.64 -1.79 -7.30
C LEU A 51 -4.84 -2.40 -6.59
N LEU A 52 -6.00 -1.73 -6.61
CA LEU A 52 -7.26 -2.22 -6.03
C LEU A 52 -7.63 -3.59 -6.60
N ARG A 53 -7.59 -3.76 -7.94
CA ARG A 53 -7.86 -5.04 -8.59
C ARG A 53 -6.91 -6.14 -8.11
N LYS A 54 -5.61 -5.85 -7.98
CA LYS A 54 -4.60 -6.80 -7.51
C LYS A 54 -4.83 -7.18 -6.04
N LEU A 55 -5.13 -6.20 -5.18
CA LEU A 55 -5.43 -6.43 -3.76
C LEU A 55 -6.71 -7.27 -3.60
N SER A 56 -7.78 -6.96 -4.33
CA SER A 56 -9.00 -7.78 -4.30
C SER A 56 -8.75 -9.20 -4.80
N SER A 57 -7.90 -9.36 -5.82
CA SER A 57 -7.51 -10.69 -6.28
C SER A 57 -6.68 -11.44 -5.24
N LEU A 58 -5.80 -10.75 -4.51
CA LEU A 58 -5.00 -11.34 -3.44
C LEU A 58 -5.90 -11.81 -2.29
N ALA A 59 -6.86 -10.98 -1.87
CA ALA A 59 -7.80 -11.32 -0.81
C ALA A 59 -8.70 -12.54 -1.14
N ARG A 60 -8.93 -12.80 -2.43
CA ARG A 60 -9.70 -13.97 -2.91
C ARG A 60 -8.87 -15.25 -3.04
N ARG A 61 -7.55 -15.20 -2.91
CA ARG A 61 -6.70 -16.40 -2.96
C ARG A 61 -6.81 -17.15 -1.63
N PRO A 62 -7.21 -18.43 -1.62
CA PRO A 62 -7.12 -19.24 -0.42
C PRO A 62 -5.65 -19.60 -0.17
N GLY A 63 -5.09 -19.08 0.92
CA GLY A 63 -3.75 -19.41 1.43
C GLY A 63 -2.76 -18.24 1.38
N GLY A 64 -2.36 -17.73 2.55
CA GLY A 64 -1.21 -16.82 2.64
C GLY A 64 -1.26 -15.71 3.68
N ILE A 65 -1.83 -15.93 4.86
CA ILE A 65 -1.41 -15.25 6.10
C ILE A 65 -1.34 -16.37 7.15
N ASP A 66 -0.33 -17.21 7.04
CA ASP A 66 0.19 -18.13 8.08
C ASP A 66 1.22 -19.06 7.42
N SER A 67 2.47 -18.61 7.37
CA SER A 67 3.68 -19.44 7.21
C SER A 67 4.83 -18.71 7.88
#